data_AF-A0A2A2IHD3-F1
#
_entry.id   AF-A0A2A2IHD3-F1
#
_cell.length_a   1.000
_cell.length_b   1.000
_cell.length_c   1.000
_cell.angle_alpha   90.00
_cell.angle_beta   90.00
_cell.angle_gamma   90.00
#
_symmetry.space_group_name_H-M   'P 1'
#
loop_
_entity.id
_entity.type
_entity.pdbx_description
1 polymer ?
#
loop_
_entity_poly.entity_id
_entity_poly.type
_entity_poly.pdbx_seq_one_letter_code
_entity_poly.pdbx_strand_id
1 'polypeptide(L)'
;MNRFLKLVNFELGRFMKIYLALIGITIISQIAGVIIKSNSYVERANEAIYEDLIPKEDFFATEGLMSMLHVLRSVWFMGPIALCIAALIFYVFFIWYRDWFGKNTFIYRLLMLPTARIQIFLSKAVSILLMVFGLVAIQLILLPIESVILKWIVPLDYRIDMTVGEIIQNFRELQMLIPSTFIEFVLYYGAGMMAVFIIFTAILFERSFRLKGILFGAIFVGLAVLVFFSPILIMEIMQTYYLYPIEIFILEIILGLVVIGASIWTSHFLLKKKITV
;
A
#
# COMPACT_ATOMS: atom_id res chain seq x y z
N MET A 1 -10.06 16.85 -22.98
CA MET A 1 -9.65 15.87 -21.94
C MET A 1 -9.39 14.51 -22.58
N ASN A 2 -8.17 13.99 -22.47
CA ASN A 2 -7.76 12.72 -23.07
C ASN A 2 -8.71 11.58 -22.65
N ARG A 3 -9.09 10.70 -23.58
CA ARG A 3 -10.02 9.57 -23.34
C ARG A 3 -9.55 8.69 -22.18
N PHE A 4 -8.24 8.54 -22.00
CA PHE A 4 -7.61 7.83 -20.89
C PHE A 4 -7.93 8.44 -19.51
N LEU A 5 -7.81 9.76 -19.33
CA LEU A 5 -8.09 10.42 -18.05
C LEU A 5 -9.58 10.29 -17.66
N LYS A 6 -10.48 10.25 -18.64
CA LYS A 6 -11.90 9.97 -18.39
C LYS A 6 -12.09 8.56 -17.83
N LEU A 7 -11.36 7.56 -18.33
CA LEU A 7 -11.41 6.19 -17.82
C LEU A 7 -10.87 6.11 -16.39
N VAL A 8 -9.74 6.77 -16.10
CA VAL A 8 -9.18 6.83 -14.74
C VAL A 8 -10.17 7.48 -13.78
N ASN A 9 -10.71 8.66 -14.12
CA ASN A 9 -11.69 9.35 -13.29
C ASN A 9 -12.95 8.51 -13.06
N PHE A 10 -13.39 7.81 -14.10
CA PHE A 10 -14.52 6.89 -14.00
C PHE A 10 -14.26 5.75 -13.00
N GLU A 11 -13.09 5.12 -13.06
CA GLU A 11 -12.72 4.05 -12.10
C GLU A 11 -12.52 4.56 -10.68
N LEU A 12 -11.96 5.77 -10.50
CA LEU A 12 -11.89 6.44 -9.21
C LEU A 12 -13.30 6.65 -8.63
N GLY A 13 -14.17 7.29 -9.41
CA GLY A 13 -15.55 7.63 -9.05
C GLY A 13 -16.35 6.46 -8.47
N ARG A 14 -16.06 5.25 -8.94
CA ARG A 14 -16.75 4.02 -8.53
C ARG A 14 -16.36 3.48 -7.16
N PHE A 15 -15.20 3.86 -6.63
CA PHE A 15 -14.73 3.46 -5.29
C PHE A 15 -14.70 4.64 -4.32
N MET A 16 -14.90 5.88 -4.79
CA MET A 16 -14.77 7.10 -3.98
C MET A 16 -15.56 7.07 -2.66
N LYS A 17 -16.77 6.51 -2.62
CA LYS A 17 -17.56 6.46 -1.37
C LYS A 17 -16.87 5.62 -0.29
N ILE A 18 -16.40 4.43 -0.67
CA ILE A 18 -15.66 3.53 0.24
C ILE A 18 -14.32 4.17 0.60
N TYR A 19 -13.63 4.73 -0.40
CA TYR A 19 -12.35 5.40 -0.23
C TYR A 19 -12.41 6.58 0.77
N LEU A 20 -13.43 7.44 0.66
CA LEU A 20 -13.65 8.54 1.61
C LEU A 20 -14.01 8.03 3.01
N ALA A 21 -14.76 6.93 3.11
CA ALA A 21 -15.02 6.29 4.40
C ALA A 21 -13.73 5.76 5.06
N LEU A 22 -12.83 5.13 4.28
CA LEU A 22 -11.52 4.67 4.76
C LEU A 22 -10.67 5.85 5.28
N ILE A 23 -10.67 6.96 4.55
CA ILE A 23 -10.00 8.20 4.96
C ILE A 23 -10.59 8.72 6.28
N GLY A 24 -11.91 8.83 6.37
CA GLY A 24 -12.59 9.31 7.58
C GLY A 24 -12.28 8.45 8.80
N ILE A 25 -12.34 7.12 8.66
CA ILE A 25 -11.99 6.18 9.72
C ILE A 25 -10.53 6.36 10.16
N THR A 26 -9.62 6.53 9.20
CA THR A 26 -8.19 6.74 9.49
C THR A 26 -7.97 8.01 10.30
N ILE A 27 -8.51 9.14 9.84
CA ILE A 27 -8.38 10.43 10.54
C ILE A 27 -8.95 10.34 11.96
N ILE A 28 -10.17 9.83 12.11
CA ILE A 28 -10.84 9.77 13.42
C ILE A 28 -10.09 8.84 14.38
N SER A 29 -9.70 7.65 13.91
CA SER A 29 -9.01 6.68 14.75
C SER A 29 -7.63 7.15 15.17
N GLN A 30 -6.84 7.74 14.26
CA GLN A 30 -5.49 8.17 14.60
C GLN A 30 -5.52 9.37 15.55
N ILE A 31 -6.40 10.36 15.33
CA ILE A 31 -6.59 11.49 16.25
C ILE A 31 -7.06 10.99 17.63
N ALA A 32 -8.06 10.10 17.68
CA ALA A 32 -8.51 9.51 18.94
C ALA A 32 -7.37 8.75 19.64
N GLY A 33 -6.56 8.02 18.88
CA GLY A 33 -5.38 7.31 19.37
C GLY A 33 -4.38 8.22 20.06
N VAL A 34 -4.04 9.35 19.46
CA VAL A 34 -3.15 10.36 20.06
C VAL A 34 -3.73 10.87 21.38
N ILE A 35 -5.01 11.25 21.38
CA ILE A 35 -5.67 11.82 22.57
C ILE A 35 -5.69 10.81 23.71
N ILE A 36 -6.16 9.59 23.44
CA ILE A 36 -6.28 8.52 24.44
C ILE A 36 -4.90 8.16 25.01
N LYS A 37 -3.90 7.97 24.14
CA LYS A 37 -2.55 7.57 24.59
C LYS A 37 -1.83 8.68 25.34
N SER A 38 -1.97 9.92 24.90
CA SER A 38 -1.35 11.07 25.57
C SER A 38 -1.98 11.30 26.94
N ASN A 39 -3.31 11.29 27.05
CA ASN A 39 -4.00 11.44 28.33
C ASN A 39 -3.67 10.31 29.30
N SER A 40 -3.71 9.07 28.82
CA SER A 40 -3.39 7.90 29.64
C SER A 40 -1.95 7.90 30.14
N TYR A 41 -1.01 8.46 29.37
CA TYR A 41 0.37 8.64 29.82
C TYR A 41 0.46 9.73 30.91
N VAL A 42 -0.19 10.87 30.72
CA VAL A 42 -0.20 11.96 31.72
C VAL A 42 -0.87 11.53 33.01
N GLU A 43 -1.95 10.75 32.94
CA GLU A 43 -2.65 10.17 34.08
C GLU A 43 -1.72 9.25 34.89
N ARG A 44 -1.05 8.29 34.23
CA ARG A 44 -0.04 7.42 34.88
C ARG A 44 1.11 8.22 35.50
N ALA A 45 1.59 9.26 34.82
CA ALA A 45 2.64 10.11 35.37
C ALA A 45 2.17 10.85 36.62
N ASN A 46 0.93 11.37 36.62
CA ASN A 46 0.38 12.06 37.77
C ASN A 46 0.16 11.13 38.96
N GLU A 47 -0.38 9.94 38.74
CA GLU A 47 -0.58 8.92 39.79
C GLU A 47 0.77 8.52 40.41
N ALA A 48 1.75 8.16 39.58
CA ALA A 48 3.07 7.76 40.06
C ALA A 48 3.79 8.87 40.85
N ILE A 49 3.73 10.12 40.38
CA ILE A 49 4.51 11.22 40.96
C ILE A 49 3.82 11.84 42.18
N TYR A 50 2.50 12.02 42.12
CA TYR A 50 1.76 12.76 43.16
C TYR A 50 1.06 11.85 44.16
N GLU A 51 0.64 10.65 43.76
CA GLU A 51 -0.04 9.69 44.65
C GLU A 51 0.97 8.70 45.24
N ASP A 52 1.76 8.04 44.40
CA ASP A 52 2.76 7.06 44.85
C ASP A 52 4.09 7.69 45.29
N LEU A 53 4.24 9.01 45.12
CA LEU A 53 5.42 9.80 45.49
C LEU A 53 6.74 9.29 44.87
N ILE A 54 6.64 8.67 43.69
CA ILE A 54 7.80 8.18 42.95
C ILE A 54 8.57 9.38 42.38
N PRO A 55 9.89 9.47 42.58
CA PRO A 55 10.71 10.51 41.96
C PRO A 55 10.55 10.50 40.43
N LYS A 56 10.48 11.69 39.83
CA LYS A 56 10.29 11.84 38.38
C LYS A 56 11.36 11.09 37.56
N GLU A 57 12.59 11.09 38.06
CA GLU A 57 13.72 10.41 37.44
C GLU A 57 13.49 8.89 37.36
N ASP A 58 12.93 8.28 38.42
CA ASP A 58 12.62 6.85 38.46
C ASP A 58 11.45 6.50 37.54
N PHE A 59 10.44 7.38 37.44
CA PHE A 59 9.35 7.21 36.48
C PHE A 59 9.87 7.23 35.04
N PHE A 60 10.73 8.20 34.67
CA PHE A 60 11.30 8.29 33.34
C PHE A 60 12.26 7.14 33.01
N ALA A 61 12.97 6.60 34.01
CA ALA A 61 13.80 5.41 33.82
C ALA A 61 12.97 4.16 33.49
N THR A 62 11.74 4.09 34.00
CA THR A 62 10.86 2.92 33.85
C THR A 62 9.97 3.02 32.60
N GLU A 63 9.23 4.11 32.45
CA GLU A 63 8.24 4.30 31.39
C GLU A 63 8.80 5.03 30.16
N GLY A 64 9.92 5.75 30.32
CA GLY A 64 10.47 6.63 29.29
C GLY A 64 9.66 7.92 29.10
N LEU A 65 10.20 8.82 28.28
CA LEU A 65 9.48 10.04 27.89
C LEU A 65 8.48 9.75 26.77
N MET A 66 7.32 10.38 26.84
CA MET A 66 6.29 10.23 25.81
C MET A 66 6.77 10.77 24.47
N SER A 67 6.55 10.01 23.41
CA SER A 67 6.94 10.40 22.06
C SER A 67 5.91 9.89 21.06
N MET A 68 5.95 10.41 19.83
CA MET A 68 5.01 9.98 18.80
C MET A 68 5.13 8.48 18.48
N LEU A 69 6.29 7.86 18.71
CA LEU A 69 6.51 6.42 18.56
C LEU A 69 5.57 5.57 19.43
N HIS A 70 5.20 6.06 20.61
CA HIS A 70 4.25 5.38 21.49
C HIS A 70 2.83 5.34 20.89
N VAL A 71 2.44 6.39 20.17
CA VAL A 71 1.17 6.45 19.45
C VAL A 71 1.21 5.57 18.20
N LEU A 72 2.30 5.61 17.44
CA LEU A 72 2.47 4.86 16.19
C LEU A 72 2.37 3.34 16.39
N ARG A 73 2.89 2.83 17.50
CA ARG A 73 2.82 1.41 17.87
C ARG A 73 1.43 0.98 18.35
N SER A 74 0.49 1.92 18.52
CA SER A 74 -0.85 1.60 18.99
C SER A 74 -1.75 1.06 17.88
N VAL A 75 -2.73 0.23 18.27
CA VAL A 75 -3.75 -0.29 17.36
C VAL A 75 -4.59 0.83 16.74
N TRP A 76 -4.75 1.96 17.44
CA TRP A 76 -5.45 3.15 16.92
C TRP A 76 -4.75 3.77 15.72
N PHE A 77 -3.43 3.61 15.62
CA PHE A 77 -2.64 4.12 14.49
C PHE A 77 -2.53 3.08 13.37
N MET A 78 -2.11 1.85 13.71
CA MET A 78 -1.84 0.80 12.73
C MET A 78 -3.09 0.12 12.19
N GLY A 79 -4.15 0.03 12.98
CA GLY A 79 -5.41 -0.64 12.61
C GLY A 79 -6.04 -0.04 11.34
N PRO A 80 -6.28 1.28 11.28
CA PRO A 80 -6.82 1.92 10.07
C PRO A 80 -5.92 1.79 8.84
N ILE A 81 -4.59 1.84 9.02
CA ILE A 81 -3.63 1.65 7.94
C ILE A 81 -3.75 0.22 7.38
N ALA A 82 -3.77 -0.79 8.25
CA ALA A 82 -3.95 -2.18 7.84
C ALA A 82 -5.30 -2.40 7.13
N LEU A 83 -6.38 -1.78 7.63
CA LEU A 83 -7.71 -1.81 7.02
C LEU A 83 -7.71 -1.17 5.62
N CYS A 84 -7.03 -0.04 5.45
CA CYS A 84 -6.83 0.61 4.15
C CYS A 84 -6.07 -0.30 3.16
N ILE A 85 -4.96 -0.90 3.60
CA ILE A 85 -4.16 -1.83 2.78
C ILE A 85 -5.02 -3.03 2.36
N ALA A 86 -5.72 -3.66 3.30
CA ALA A 86 -6.58 -4.81 3.03
C ALA A 86 -7.71 -4.45 2.05
N ALA A 87 -8.35 -3.29 2.22
CA ALA A 87 -9.39 -2.80 1.33
C ALA A 87 -8.88 -2.56 -0.10
N LEU A 88 -7.67 -2.00 -0.26
CA LEU A 88 -7.08 -1.79 -1.58
C LEU A 88 -6.64 -3.09 -2.24
N ILE A 89 -6.05 -4.04 -1.49
CA ILE A 89 -5.74 -5.38 -2.01
C ILE A 89 -7.01 -6.06 -2.51
N PHE A 90 -8.09 -6.02 -1.73
CA PHE A 90 -9.38 -6.55 -2.17
C PHE A 90 -9.88 -5.83 -3.42
N TYR A 91 -9.71 -4.51 -3.49
CA TYR A 91 -10.14 -3.71 -4.63
C TYR A 91 -9.38 -4.02 -5.92
N VAL A 92 -8.10 -4.43 -5.85
CA VAL A 92 -7.32 -4.91 -7.01
C VAL A 92 -8.02 -6.09 -7.71
N PHE A 93 -8.66 -6.98 -6.97
CA PHE A 93 -9.49 -8.03 -7.57
C PHE A 93 -10.84 -7.46 -8.01
N PHE A 94 -11.54 -6.79 -7.09
CA PHE A 94 -12.93 -6.36 -7.28
C PHE A 94 -13.12 -5.42 -8.49
N ILE A 95 -12.15 -4.57 -8.80
CA ILE A 95 -12.18 -3.64 -9.94
C ILE A 95 -12.39 -4.35 -11.29
N TRP A 96 -11.93 -5.60 -11.41
CA TRP A 96 -12.19 -6.44 -12.58
C TRP A 96 -13.49 -7.22 -12.44
N TYR A 97 -13.69 -7.96 -11.34
CA TYR A 97 -14.87 -8.82 -11.17
C TYR A 97 -16.19 -8.06 -11.29
N ARG A 98 -16.25 -6.83 -10.78
CA ARG A 98 -17.44 -5.97 -10.88
C ARG A 98 -17.83 -5.66 -12.32
N ASP A 99 -16.88 -5.46 -13.23
CA ASP A 99 -17.19 -5.12 -14.61
C ASP A 99 -17.78 -6.28 -15.42
N TRP A 100 -17.54 -7.51 -14.95
CA TRP A 100 -18.08 -8.74 -15.52
C TRP A 100 -19.40 -9.17 -14.87
N PHE A 101 -19.86 -8.50 -13.82
CA PHE A 101 -21.06 -8.87 -13.09
C PHE A 101 -22.34 -8.35 -13.79
N GLY A 102 -23.27 -9.26 -14.16
CA GLY A 102 -24.60 -8.94 -14.69
C GLY A 102 -24.89 -9.46 -16.11
N LYS A 103 -26.18 -9.47 -16.51
CA LYS A 103 -26.66 -9.98 -17.81
C LYS A 103 -26.23 -9.15 -19.03
N ASN A 104 -25.95 -7.85 -18.84
CA ASN A 104 -25.36 -6.94 -19.84
C ASN A 104 -24.01 -6.44 -19.31
N THR A 105 -22.95 -7.24 -19.44
CA THR A 105 -21.69 -6.95 -18.72
C THR A 105 -21.14 -5.57 -19.13
N PHE A 106 -20.74 -4.80 -18.13
CA PHE A 106 -20.25 -3.43 -18.33
C PHE A 106 -18.96 -3.42 -19.17
N ILE A 107 -18.16 -4.48 -19.08
CA ILE A 107 -16.94 -4.64 -19.86
C ILE A 107 -17.16 -4.63 -21.38
N TYR A 108 -18.27 -5.18 -21.88
CA TYR A 108 -18.54 -5.12 -23.33
C TYR A 108 -18.70 -3.67 -23.81
N ARG A 109 -19.34 -2.81 -23.02
CA ARG A 109 -19.44 -1.38 -23.31
C ARG A 109 -18.08 -0.67 -23.26
N LEU A 110 -17.24 -0.99 -22.28
CA LEU A 110 -15.87 -0.49 -22.20
C LEU A 110 -15.04 -0.88 -23.43
N LEU A 111 -15.14 -2.14 -23.86
CA LEU A 111 -14.39 -2.68 -25.00
C LEU A 111 -14.87 -2.17 -26.36
N MET A 112 -16.11 -1.68 -26.44
CA MET A 112 -16.68 -1.01 -27.61
C MET A 112 -16.33 0.48 -27.70
N LEU A 113 -15.72 1.07 -26.65
CA LEU A 113 -15.26 2.46 -26.73
C LEU A 113 -14.20 2.59 -27.83
N PRO A 114 -14.16 3.73 -28.56
CA PRO A 114 -13.15 4.00 -29.58
C PRO A 114 -11.81 4.36 -28.93
N THR A 115 -11.29 3.49 -28.08
CA THR A 115 -10.03 3.63 -27.34
C THR A 115 -9.26 2.33 -27.45
N ALA A 116 -7.92 2.40 -27.47
CA ALA A 116 -7.12 1.18 -27.45
C ALA A 116 -7.46 0.36 -26.20
N ARG A 117 -7.80 -0.93 -26.36
CA ARG A 117 -8.29 -1.79 -25.26
C ARG A 117 -7.32 -1.85 -24.07
N ILE A 118 -6.02 -1.70 -24.33
CA ILE A 118 -4.99 -1.62 -23.28
C ILE A 118 -5.15 -0.42 -22.34
N GLN A 119 -5.79 0.66 -22.79
CA GLN A 119 -6.07 1.83 -21.95
C GLN A 119 -7.01 1.48 -20.80
N ILE A 120 -7.88 0.48 -20.94
CA ILE A 120 -8.77 0.00 -19.87
C ILE A 120 -7.93 -0.67 -18.76
N PHE A 121 -6.96 -1.50 -19.15
CA PHE A 121 -6.04 -2.14 -18.21
C PHE A 121 -5.20 -1.09 -17.47
N LEU A 122 -4.58 -0.17 -18.22
CA LEU A 122 -3.73 0.87 -17.64
C LEU A 122 -4.53 1.86 -16.78
N SER A 123 -5.77 2.19 -17.16
CA SER A 123 -6.58 3.12 -16.37
C SER A 123 -6.91 2.53 -15.00
N LYS A 124 -7.24 1.24 -14.92
CA LYS A 124 -7.46 0.56 -13.63
C LYS A 124 -6.21 0.57 -12.76
N ALA A 125 -5.06 0.26 -13.35
CA ALA A 125 -3.80 0.20 -12.61
C ALA A 125 -3.40 1.59 -12.08
N VAL A 126 -3.53 2.63 -12.91
CA VAL A 126 -3.31 4.03 -12.49
C VAL A 126 -4.31 4.45 -11.43
N SER A 127 -5.58 4.04 -11.51
CA SER A 127 -6.56 4.33 -10.46
C SER A 127 -6.18 3.70 -9.11
N ILE A 128 -5.68 2.46 -9.09
CA ILE A 128 -5.16 1.84 -7.86
C ILE A 128 -3.97 2.66 -7.33
N LEU A 129 -3.00 2.99 -8.19
CA LEU A 129 -1.83 3.78 -7.80
C LEU A 129 -2.20 5.13 -7.19
N LEU A 130 -3.15 5.85 -7.81
CA LEU A 130 -3.64 7.13 -7.31
C LEU A 130 -4.36 7.00 -5.96
N MET A 131 -5.11 5.93 -5.74
CA MET A 131 -5.73 5.65 -4.44
C MET A 131 -4.68 5.37 -3.38
N VAL A 132 -3.64 4.59 -3.69
CA VAL A 132 -2.53 4.35 -2.74
C VAL A 132 -1.84 5.66 -2.40
N PHE A 133 -1.43 6.45 -3.40
CA PHE A 133 -0.77 7.74 -3.18
C PHE A 133 -1.65 8.74 -2.43
N GLY A 134 -2.97 8.73 -2.66
CA GLY A 134 -3.89 9.58 -1.92
C GLY A 134 -3.92 9.26 -0.42
N LEU A 135 -3.91 7.98 -0.04
CA LEU A 135 -3.85 7.58 1.38
C LEU A 135 -2.51 7.93 2.02
N VAL A 136 -1.41 7.71 1.29
CA VAL A 136 -0.06 8.06 1.75
C VAL A 136 0.07 9.57 1.96
N ALA A 137 -0.49 10.38 1.04
CA ALA A 137 -0.53 11.83 1.19
C ALA A 137 -1.31 12.26 2.43
N ILE A 138 -2.43 11.61 2.73
CA ILE A 138 -3.22 11.87 3.95
C ILE A 138 -2.41 11.51 5.19
N GLN A 139 -1.68 10.39 5.18
CA GLN A 139 -0.81 10.00 6.29
C GLN A 139 0.29 11.05 6.54
N LEU A 140 0.92 11.56 5.47
CA LEU A 140 1.92 12.63 5.57
C LEU A 140 1.37 13.92 6.17
N ILE A 141 0.11 14.25 5.89
CA ILE A 141 -0.56 15.43 6.47
C ILE A 141 -0.95 15.18 7.94
N LEU A 142 -1.35 13.96 8.29
CA LEU A 142 -1.78 13.62 9.64
C LEU A 142 -0.64 13.61 10.65
N LEU A 143 0.54 13.11 10.30
CA LEU A 143 1.70 13.03 11.22
C LEU A 143 2.04 14.35 11.94
N PRO A 144 2.18 15.51 11.25
CA PRO A 144 2.42 16.77 11.93
C PRO A 144 1.23 17.25 12.78
N ILE A 145 -0.01 17.01 12.33
CA ILE A 145 -1.22 17.37 13.08
C ILE A 145 -1.27 16.60 14.40
N GLU A 146 -1.05 15.29 14.35
CA GLU A 146 -1.00 14.41 15.51
C GLU A 146 0.12 14.79 16.48
N SER A 147 1.29 15.16 15.94
CA SER A 147 2.41 15.65 16.74
C SER A 147 2.04 16.94 17.49
N VAL A 148 1.30 17.86 16.86
CA VAL A 148 0.81 19.07 17.53
C VAL A 148 -0.20 18.74 18.64
N ILE A 149 -1.13 17.81 18.39
CA ILE A 149 -2.12 17.38 19.39
C ILE A 149 -1.42 16.75 20.61
N LEU A 150 -0.42 15.88 20.39
CA LEU A 150 0.38 15.31 21.48
C LEU A 150 1.03 16.42 22.32
N LYS A 151 1.61 17.43 21.67
CA LYS A 151 2.24 18.57 22.34
C LYS A 151 1.26 19.48 23.10
N TRP A 152 -0.03 19.43 22.79
CA TRP A 152 -1.03 20.17 23.55
C TRP A 152 -1.45 19.43 24.83
N ILE A 153 -1.36 18.10 24.83
CA ILE A 153 -1.80 17.27 25.95
C ILE A 153 -0.65 17.01 26.93
N VAL A 154 0.52 16.64 26.42
CA VAL A 154 1.66 16.24 27.26
C VAL A 154 2.55 17.45 27.54
N PRO A 155 2.87 17.78 28.81
CA PRO A 155 3.75 18.88 29.11
C PRO A 155 5.19 18.64 28.62
N LEU A 156 5.96 19.72 28.45
CA LEU A 156 7.28 19.68 27.81
C LEU A 156 8.29 18.78 28.56
N ASP A 157 8.22 18.76 29.89
CA ASP A 157 9.12 17.95 30.73
C ASP A 157 8.87 16.44 30.63
N TYR A 158 7.74 16.03 30.05
CA TYR A 158 7.30 14.64 30.00
C TYR A 158 7.35 14.04 28.59
N ARG A 159 7.92 14.76 27.61
CA ARG A 159 7.89 14.35 26.20
C ARG A 159 9.19 14.58 25.46
N ILE A 160 9.36 13.81 24.38
CA ILE A 160 10.37 14.02 23.36
C ILE A 160 9.66 14.50 22.08
N ASP A 161 9.97 15.72 21.70
CA ASP A 161 9.49 16.29 20.44
C ASP A 161 10.31 15.71 19.27
N MET A 162 9.61 15.09 18.32
CA MET A 162 10.21 14.53 17.12
C MET A 162 9.74 15.29 15.88
N THR A 163 10.62 15.42 14.90
CA THR A 163 10.27 15.87 13.55
C THR A 163 9.57 14.75 12.78
N VAL A 164 8.82 15.11 11.73
CA VAL A 164 8.17 14.12 10.85
C VAL A 164 9.19 13.16 10.22
N GLY A 165 10.38 13.66 9.87
CA GLY A 165 11.46 12.85 9.32
C GLY A 165 11.96 11.80 10.31
N GLU A 166 12.21 12.21 11.56
CA GLU A 166 12.63 11.29 12.63
C GLU A 166 11.53 10.27 12.95
N ILE A 167 10.25 10.69 12.96
CA ILE A 167 9.12 9.80 13.16
C ILE A 167 9.12 8.68 12.12
N ILE A 168 9.23 9.03 10.84
CA ILE A 168 9.25 8.06 9.74
C ILE A 168 10.49 7.17 9.88
N GLN A 169 11.68 7.73 10.13
CA GLN A 169 12.92 6.97 10.19
C GLN A 169 12.98 5.96 11.35
N ASN A 170 12.31 6.25 12.46
CA ASN A 170 12.30 5.39 13.65
C ASN A 170 11.15 4.37 13.64
N PHE A 171 10.35 4.30 12.58
CA PHE A 171 9.23 3.37 12.47
C PHE A 171 9.19 2.68 11.10
N ARG A 172 9.61 1.41 11.08
CA ARG A 172 9.85 0.61 9.88
C ARG A 172 8.64 0.54 8.95
N GLU A 173 7.45 0.41 9.52
CA GLU A 173 6.19 0.27 8.79
C GLU A 173 5.83 1.56 8.05
N LEU A 174 6.14 2.73 8.65
CA LEU A 174 6.03 4.01 7.96
C LEU A 174 7.13 4.19 6.92
N GLN A 175 8.36 3.71 7.13
CA GLN A 175 9.39 3.75 6.07
C GLN A 175 9.00 2.95 4.84
N MET A 176 8.26 1.84 5.01
CA MET A 176 7.78 1.06 3.87
C MET A 176 6.71 1.81 3.07
N LEU A 177 5.83 2.56 3.75
CA LEU A 177 4.78 3.36 3.12
C LEU A 177 5.30 4.71 2.60
N ILE A 178 6.25 5.32 3.29
CA ILE A 178 6.83 6.63 3.01
C ILE A 178 8.36 6.44 2.99
N PRO A 179 8.90 6.02 1.84
CA PRO A 179 10.31 5.71 1.74
C PRO A 179 11.19 6.94 1.91
N SER A 180 12.35 6.74 2.51
CA SER A 180 13.28 7.82 2.85
C SER A 180 14.05 8.31 1.63
N THR A 181 14.22 7.45 0.62
CA THR A 181 14.93 7.76 -0.62
C THR A 181 14.04 7.55 -1.84
N PHE A 182 14.37 8.27 -2.91
CA PHE A 182 13.69 8.11 -4.20
C PHE A 182 13.87 6.70 -4.78
N ILE A 183 15.02 6.06 -4.53
CA ILE A 183 15.28 4.70 -4.99
C ILE A 183 14.33 3.72 -4.29
N GLU A 184 14.25 3.76 -2.96
CA GLU A 184 13.30 2.93 -2.19
C GLU A 184 11.85 3.17 -2.62
N PHE A 185 11.49 4.43 -2.89
CA PHE A 185 10.18 4.78 -3.44
C PHE A 185 9.91 4.05 -4.76
N VAL A 186 10.81 4.15 -5.73
CA VAL A 186 10.64 3.45 -7.02
C VAL A 186 10.57 1.94 -6.82
N LEU A 187 11.34 1.37 -5.91
CA LEU A 187 11.37 -0.07 -5.65
C LEU A 187 10.08 -0.57 -5.00
N TYR A 188 9.62 0.02 -3.89
CA TYR A 188 8.44 -0.45 -3.17
C TYR A 188 7.17 -0.26 -3.99
N TYR A 189 6.97 0.93 -4.57
CA TYR A 189 5.81 1.19 -5.40
C TYR A 189 5.90 0.48 -6.76
N GLY A 190 7.09 0.33 -7.33
CA GLY A 190 7.33 -0.45 -8.54
C GLY A 190 7.01 -1.93 -8.37
N ALA A 191 7.47 -2.54 -7.27
CA ALA A 191 7.15 -3.92 -6.91
C ALA A 191 5.64 -4.10 -6.65
N GLY A 192 5.00 -3.16 -5.95
CA GLY A 192 3.55 -3.15 -5.78
C GLY A 192 2.80 -3.10 -7.11
N MET A 193 3.23 -2.23 -8.03
CA MET A 193 2.64 -2.12 -9.37
C MET A 193 2.88 -3.37 -10.24
N MET A 194 4.06 -3.98 -10.12
CA MET A 194 4.34 -5.28 -10.75
C MET A 194 3.35 -6.34 -10.27
N ALA A 195 3.13 -6.45 -8.96
CA ALA A 195 2.15 -7.38 -8.39
C ALA A 195 0.73 -7.11 -8.90
N VAL A 196 0.31 -5.84 -8.98
CA VAL A 196 -0.99 -5.44 -9.56
C VAL A 196 -1.11 -5.90 -11.02
N PHE A 197 -0.06 -5.72 -11.84
CA PHE A 197 -0.09 -6.16 -13.23
C PHE A 197 -0.14 -7.68 -13.38
N ILE A 198 0.59 -8.42 -12.55
CA ILE A 198 0.54 -9.88 -12.53
C ILE A 198 -0.87 -10.37 -12.19
N ILE A 199 -1.48 -9.82 -11.13
CA ILE A 199 -2.84 -10.16 -10.71
C ILE A 199 -3.86 -9.83 -11.81
N PHE A 200 -3.77 -8.63 -12.40
CA PHE A 200 -4.66 -8.23 -13.48
C PHE A 200 -4.54 -9.16 -14.69
N THR A 201 -3.32 -9.57 -15.04
CA THR A 201 -3.07 -10.50 -16.14
C THR A 201 -3.67 -11.87 -15.83
N ALA A 202 -3.53 -12.37 -14.59
CA ALA A 202 -4.14 -13.62 -14.15
C ALA A 202 -5.68 -13.59 -14.22
N ILE A 203 -6.30 -12.48 -13.80
CA ILE A 203 -7.76 -12.29 -13.92
C ILE A 203 -8.19 -12.28 -15.39
N LEU A 204 -7.41 -11.66 -16.28
CA LEU A 204 -7.69 -11.67 -17.72
C LEU A 204 -7.58 -13.09 -18.32
N PHE A 205 -6.66 -13.92 -17.83
CA PHE A 205 -6.59 -15.34 -18.22
C PHE A 205 -7.84 -16.10 -17.80
N GLU A 206 -8.26 -15.99 -16.54
CA GLU A 206 -9.52 -16.57 -16.04
C GLU A 206 -10.68 -16.21 -16.97
N ARG A 207 -10.80 -14.93 -17.33
CA ARG A 207 -11.92 -14.46 -18.16
C ARG A 207 -11.82 -14.89 -19.62
N SER A 208 -10.61 -15.02 -20.16
CA SER A 208 -10.41 -15.43 -21.55
C SER A 208 -10.65 -16.93 -21.78
N PHE A 209 -10.40 -17.78 -20.78
CA PHE A 209 -10.46 -19.25 -20.92
C PHE A 209 -11.33 -19.97 -19.87
N ARG A 210 -12.10 -19.22 -19.07
CA ARG A 210 -12.98 -19.73 -18.00
C ARG A 210 -12.20 -20.61 -17.01
N LEU A 211 -12.64 -21.85 -16.77
CA LEU A 211 -11.98 -22.81 -15.85
C LEU A 211 -10.52 -23.11 -16.25
N LYS A 212 -10.21 -23.26 -17.55
CA LYS A 212 -8.82 -23.43 -18.02
C LYS A 212 -8.00 -22.16 -17.80
N GLY A 213 -8.66 -21.01 -17.79
CA GLY A 213 -8.05 -19.71 -17.54
C GLY A 213 -7.52 -19.54 -16.12
N ILE A 214 -8.18 -20.14 -15.12
CA ILE A 214 -7.68 -20.15 -13.74
C ILE A 214 -6.31 -20.84 -13.68
N LEU A 215 -6.19 -22.00 -14.33
CA LEU A 215 -4.92 -22.73 -14.41
C LEU A 215 -3.84 -21.91 -15.11
N PHE A 216 -4.13 -21.32 -16.28
CA PHE A 216 -3.17 -20.47 -16.99
C PHE A 216 -2.78 -19.22 -16.20
N GLY A 217 -3.73 -18.60 -15.49
CA GLY A 217 -3.47 -17.48 -14.60
C GLY A 217 -2.54 -17.88 -13.46
N ALA A 218 -2.83 -18.99 -12.77
CA ALA A 218 -1.98 -19.50 -11.69
C ALA A 218 -0.57 -19.85 -12.18
N ILE A 219 -0.44 -20.50 -13.35
CA ILE A 219 0.87 -20.78 -13.98
C ILE A 219 1.59 -19.47 -14.27
N PHE A 220 0.91 -18.46 -14.81
CA PHE A 220 1.51 -17.16 -15.10
C PHE A 220 2.03 -16.47 -13.83
N VAL A 221 1.23 -16.46 -12.75
CA VAL A 221 1.68 -15.92 -11.45
C VAL A 221 2.90 -16.68 -10.93
N GLY A 222 2.85 -18.02 -10.95
CA GLY A 222 3.97 -18.86 -10.52
C GLY A 222 5.25 -18.59 -11.32
N LEU A 223 5.15 -18.51 -12.65
CA LEU A 223 6.28 -18.18 -13.52
C LEU A 223 6.81 -16.77 -13.25
N ALA A 224 5.93 -15.77 -13.06
CA ALA A 224 6.35 -14.41 -12.77
C ALA A 224 7.14 -14.32 -11.45
N VAL A 225 6.66 -15.01 -10.41
CA VAL A 225 7.34 -15.10 -9.11
C VAL A 225 8.68 -15.84 -9.25
N LEU A 226 8.70 -16.98 -9.94
CA LEU A 226 9.92 -17.75 -10.16
C LEU A 226 10.97 -16.96 -10.95
N VAL A 227 10.55 -16.24 -12.01
CA VAL A 227 11.46 -15.41 -12.81
C VAL A 227 12.01 -14.27 -11.97
N PHE A 228 11.16 -13.56 -11.23
CA PHE A 228 11.58 -12.42 -10.41
C PHE A 228 12.55 -12.83 -9.30
N PHE A 229 12.25 -13.91 -8.57
CA PHE A 229 13.11 -14.41 -7.49
C PHE A 229 14.20 -15.38 -7.95
N SER A 230 14.35 -15.62 -9.26
CA SER A 230 15.30 -16.60 -9.78
C SER A 230 16.75 -16.40 -9.31
N PRO A 231 17.31 -15.17 -9.21
CA PRO A 231 18.70 -15.01 -8.77
C PRO A 231 18.92 -15.55 -7.35
N ILE A 232 17.99 -15.27 -6.44
CA ILE A 232 18.04 -15.72 -5.05
C ILE A 232 17.78 -17.22 -4.96
N LEU A 233 16.74 -17.71 -5.64
CA LEU A 233 16.37 -19.13 -5.62
C LEU A 233 17.50 -20.02 -6.15
N ILE A 234 18.17 -19.61 -7.23
CA ILE A 234 19.28 -20.38 -7.82
C ILE A 234 20.45 -20.46 -6.84
N MET A 235 20.84 -19.36 -6.20
CA MET A 235 21.92 -19.36 -5.21
C MET A 235 21.61 -20.25 -4.03
N GLU A 236 20.39 -20.17 -3.52
CA GLU A 236 19.97 -20.93 -2.35
C GLU A 236 19.89 -22.43 -2.65
N ILE A 237 19.37 -22.81 -3.83
CA ILE A 237 19.29 -24.23 -4.24
C ILE A 237 20.69 -24.80 -4.52
N MET A 238 21.57 -24.03 -5.17
CA MET A 238 22.91 -24.48 -5.55
C MET A 238 23.92 -24.34 -4.39
N GLN A 239 23.56 -23.67 -3.30
CA GLN A 239 24.43 -23.33 -2.17
C GLN A 239 25.71 -22.59 -2.63
N THR A 240 25.58 -21.76 -3.65
CA THR A 240 26.68 -20.99 -4.24
C THR A 240 26.30 -19.52 -4.33
N TYR A 241 26.91 -18.69 -3.49
CA TYR A 241 26.69 -17.24 -3.44
C TYR A 241 27.75 -16.52 -4.27
N TYR A 242 27.61 -16.58 -5.60
CA TYR A 242 28.61 -16.06 -6.53
C TYR A 242 28.36 -14.61 -6.97
N LEU A 243 27.16 -14.05 -6.77
CA LEU A 243 26.87 -12.66 -7.10
C LEU A 243 26.97 -11.77 -5.87
N TYR A 244 27.46 -10.56 -6.08
CA TYR A 244 27.46 -9.52 -5.07
C TYR A 244 26.05 -8.94 -4.84
N PRO A 245 25.74 -8.39 -3.65
CA PRO A 245 24.43 -7.80 -3.37
C PRO A 245 23.98 -6.75 -4.39
N ILE A 246 24.92 -5.94 -4.90
CA ILE A 246 24.63 -4.94 -5.93
C ILE A 246 24.27 -5.58 -7.29
N GLU A 247 24.86 -6.71 -7.62
CA GLU A 247 24.56 -7.44 -8.87
C GLU A 247 23.19 -8.10 -8.78
N ILE A 248 22.85 -8.70 -7.62
CA ILE A 248 21.50 -9.24 -7.34
C ILE A 248 20.47 -8.12 -7.49
N PHE A 249 20.73 -6.97 -6.87
CA PHE A 249 19.84 -5.82 -6.93
C PHE A 249 19.60 -5.33 -8.37
N ILE A 250 20.65 -5.21 -9.19
CA ILE A 250 20.52 -4.82 -10.61
C ILE A 250 19.72 -5.87 -11.38
N LEU A 251 19.97 -7.16 -11.16
CA LEU A 251 19.24 -8.25 -11.81
C LEU A 251 17.76 -8.24 -11.44
N GLU A 252 17.41 -8.02 -10.18
CA GLU A 252 16.02 -7.92 -9.73
C GLU A 252 15.28 -6.77 -10.41
N ILE A 253 15.93 -5.62 -10.60
CA ILE A 253 15.35 -4.51 -11.36
C ILE A 253 15.08 -4.92 -12.81
N ILE A 254 16.06 -5.54 -13.47
CA ILE A 254 15.92 -5.99 -14.87
C ILE A 254 14.80 -7.03 -14.99
N LEU A 255 14.78 -8.04 -14.12
CA LEU A 255 13.78 -9.10 -14.12
C LEU A 255 12.38 -8.56 -13.77
N GLY A 256 12.30 -7.61 -12.84
CA GLY A 256 11.06 -6.90 -12.53
C GLY A 256 10.49 -6.17 -13.75
N LEU A 257 11.33 -5.45 -14.51
CA LEU A 257 10.93 -4.80 -15.76
C LEU A 257 10.48 -5.81 -16.83
N VAL A 258 11.16 -6.96 -16.93
CA VAL A 258 10.77 -8.05 -17.83
C VAL A 258 9.39 -8.60 -17.45
N VAL A 259 9.14 -8.84 -16.16
CA VAL A 259 7.84 -9.35 -15.66
C VAL A 259 6.72 -8.34 -15.89
N ILE A 260 6.97 -7.04 -15.66
CA ILE A 260 6.02 -5.96 -15.98
C ILE A 260 5.72 -5.95 -17.49
N GLY A 261 6.76 -5.95 -18.33
CA GLY A 261 6.62 -5.94 -19.79
C GLY A 261 5.84 -7.15 -20.30
N ALA A 262 6.14 -8.34 -19.80
CA ALA A 262 5.44 -9.58 -20.13
C ALA A 262 3.97 -9.53 -19.70
N SER A 263 3.67 -9.00 -18.52
CA SER A 263 2.30 -8.83 -18.02
C SER A 263 1.48 -7.89 -18.91
N ILE A 264 2.05 -6.73 -19.26
CA ILE A 264 1.39 -5.76 -20.15
C ILE A 264 1.19 -6.34 -21.55
N TRP A 265 2.20 -6.99 -22.13
CA TRP A 265 2.13 -7.62 -23.44
C TRP A 265 1.05 -8.71 -23.49
N THR A 266 1.05 -9.59 -22.50
CA THR A 266 0.09 -10.69 -22.39
C THR A 266 -1.32 -10.15 -22.22
N SER A 267 -1.51 -9.16 -21.35
CA SER A 267 -2.80 -8.48 -21.17
C SER A 267 -3.29 -7.81 -22.46
N HIS A 268 -2.41 -7.16 -23.21
CA HIS A 268 -2.74 -6.59 -24.52
C HIS A 268 -3.23 -7.65 -25.50
N PHE A 269 -2.53 -8.78 -25.57
CA PHE A 269 -2.90 -9.90 -26.43
C PHE A 269 -4.27 -10.49 -26.06
N LEU A 270 -4.51 -10.75 -24.76
CA LEU A 270 -5.77 -11.30 -24.26
C LEU A 270 -6.96 -10.37 -24.57
N LEU A 271 -6.81 -9.08 -24.26
CA LEU A 271 -7.83 -8.06 -24.52
C LEU A 271 -8.13 -7.88 -26.02
N LYS A 272 -7.13 -8.02 -26.90
CA LYS A 272 -7.31 -7.82 -28.34
C LYS A 272 -7.88 -9.06 -29.04
N LYS A 273 -7.39 -10.26 -28.71
CA LYS A 273 -7.63 -11.47 -29.50
C LYS A 273 -8.57 -12.49 -28.87
N LYS A 274 -8.77 -12.48 -27.55
CA LYS A 274 -9.50 -13.55 -26.84
C LYS A 274 -10.77 -13.08 -26.15
N ILE A 275 -10.80 -11.85 -25.68
CA ILE A 275 -12.03 -11.24 -25.20
C ILE A 275 -12.81 -10.71 -26.43
N THR A 276 -13.62 -11.58 -27.02
CA THR A 276 -14.60 -11.21 -28.05
C THR A 276 -15.87 -10.69 -27.40
N VAL A 277 -16.33 -9.53 -27.89
CA VAL A 277 -17.67 -8.98 -27.64
C VAL A 277 -18.69 -9.86 -28.33
#